data_AF-A0A535I9H0-F1
#
_entry.id   AF-A0A535I9H0-F1
#
_cell.length_a   1.000
_cell.length_b   1.000
_cell.length_c   1.000
_cell.angle_alpha   90.00
_cell.angle_beta   90.00
_cell.angle_gamma   90.00
#
_symmetry.space_group_name_H-M   'P 1'
#
loop_
_entity.id
_entity.type
_entity.pdbx_description
1 polymer ?
#
loop_
_entity_poly.entity_id
_entity_poly.type
_entity_poly.pdbx_seq_one_letter_code
_entity_poly.pdbx_strand_id
1 'polypeptide(L)'
;MTEERGSMMANGNGADIAGAEKKLRQAEFFLAWLAETSKEYLGGIPRGGANDAERLEFYFSACLTAVQSAHYVLDTTGGAGFKKMQHNWRMGLESDAERQRFNSMMGLRDSDVHYGKTGAKPLQKYVNEEPWQTRSPYAFRSHNPLLLGAEAPIIEEENPDGTKVRGSSLRGAVGLYLELDGARVEATTACRDFIDQLRSLLEATRVAFQ
;
A
#
# COMPACT_ATOMS: atom_id res chain seq x y z
N MET A 1 28.90 47.88 -6.42
CA MET A 1 28.75 46.47 -6.85
C MET A 1 27.62 45.89 -6.05
N THR A 2 26.40 46.05 -6.55
CA THR A 2 25.17 45.50 -5.97
C THR A 2 24.91 44.19 -6.68
N GLU A 3 25.14 43.08 -6.00
CA GLU A 3 24.85 41.74 -6.49
C GLU A 3 23.39 41.64 -6.90
N GLU A 4 23.21 41.29 -8.18
CA GLU A 4 21.94 40.87 -8.75
C GLU A 4 21.41 39.67 -7.95
N ARG A 5 20.41 39.93 -7.10
CA ARG A 5 19.49 38.88 -6.66
C ARG A 5 18.70 38.45 -7.88
N GLY A 6 19.29 37.52 -8.63
CA GLY A 6 18.65 36.77 -9.69
C GLY A 6 17.37 36.16 -9.14
N SER A 7 16.25 36.77 -9.55
CA SER A 7 14.92 36.24 -9.40
C SER A 7 14.88 34.86 -10.08
N MET A 8 15.05 33.79 -9.31
CA MET A 8 14.66 32.44 -9.69
C MET A 8 13.13 32.41 -9.83
N MET A 9 12.62 32.99 -10.93
CA MET A 9 11.25 32.79 -11.33
C MET A 9 11.12 31.34 -11.81
N ALA A 10 10.41 30.53 -11.02
CA ALA A 10 9.36 29.63 -11.47
C ALA A 10 9.59 28.86 -12.81
N ASN A 11 10.71 28.14 -12.93
CA ASN A 11 10.85 27.05 -13.91
C ASN A 11 10.55 25.66 -13.30
N GLY A 12 10.02 25.60 -12.07
CA GLY A 12 9.83 24.36 -11.29
C GLY A 12 8.66 23.46 -11.73
N ASN A 13 7.59 24.03 -12.30
CA ASN A 13 6.30 23.32 -12.37
C ASN A 13 6.32 21.96 -13.12
N GLY A 14 7.13 21.80 -14.17
CA GLY A 14 7.21 20.55 -14.94
C GLY A 14 8.13 19.48 -14.33
N ALA A 15 9.26 19.90 -13.76
CA ALA A 15 10.24 18.98 -13.17
C ALA A 15 9.76 18.41 -11.82
N ASP A 16 8.96 19.19 -11.09
CA ASP A 16 8.47 18.83 -9.76
C ASP A 16 7.35 17.79 -9.82
N ILE A 17 6.42 17.96 -10.77
CA ILE A 17 5.37 16.97 -11.05
C ILE A 17 6.00 15.66 -11.53
N ALA A 18 6.97 15.72 -12.46
CA ALA A 18 7.68 14.53 -12.92
C ALA A 18 8.46 13.84 -11.79
N GLY A 19 9.02 14.61 -10.86
CA GLY A 19 9.68 14.12 -9.65
C GLY A 19 8.72 13.36 -8.73
N ALA A 20 7.55 13.94 -8.45
CA ALA A 20 6.51 13.32 -7.65
C ALA A 20 5.94 12.05 -8.32
N GLU A 21 5.70 12.07 -9.63
CA GLU A 21 5.30 10.88 -10.39
C GLU A 21 6.33 9.76 -10.32
N LYS A 22 7.61 10.09 -10.44
CA LYS A 22 8.69 9.10 -10.31
C LYS A 22 8.64 8.43 -8.94
N LYS A 23 8.39 9.20 -7.88
CA LYS A 23 8.24 8.68 -6.51
C LYS A 23 7.00 7.81 -6.36
N LEU A 24 5.87 8.17 -6.99
CA LEU A 24 4.68 7.31 -7.04
C LEU A 24 4.94 5.99 -7.76
N ARG A 25 5.64 5.98 -8.90
CA ARG A 25 6.05 4.73 -9.57
C ARG A 25 6.94 3.85 -8.69
N GLN A 26 7.82 4.45 -7.88
CA GLN A 26 8.60 3.71 -6.88
C GLN A 26 7.69 3.09 -5.80
N ALA A 27 6.70 3.82 -5.33
CA ALA A 27 5.73 3.32 -4.36
C ALA A 27 4.94 2.13 -4.91
N GLU A 28 4.50 2.19 -6.17
CA GLU A 28 3.82 1.09 -6.85
C GLU A 28 4.69 -0.15 -7.01
N PHE A 29 5.97 0.03 -7.32
CA PHE A 29 6.92 -1.08 -7.36
C PHE A 29 6.99 -1.80 -6.01
N PHE A 30 7.10 -1.06 -4.90
CA PHE A 30 7.12 -1.67 -3.57
C PHE A 30 5.77 -2.24 -3.16
N LEU A 31 4.65 -1.62 -3.56
CA LEU A 31 3.31 -2.18 -3.36
C LEU A 31 3.16 -3.54 -4.07
N ALA A 32 3.68 -3.67 -5.29
CA ALA A 32 3.64 -4.94 -6.02
C ALA A 32 4.41 -6.04 -5.27
N TRP A 33 5.60 -5.73 -4.76
CA TRP A 33 6.38 -6.66 -3.93
C TRP A 33 5.71 -6.99 -2.61
N LEU A 34 5.10 -6.01 -1.93
CA LEU A 34 4.33 -6.22 -0.72
C LEU A 34 3.13 -7.15 -0.98
N ALA A 35 2.40 -6.90 -2.06
CA ALA A 35 1.24 -7.69 -2.44
C ALA A 35 1.62 -9.13 -2.79
N GLU A 36 2.71 -9.34 -3.52
CA GLU A 36 3.19 -10.68 -3.85
C GLU A 36 3.69 -11.42 -2.61
N THR A 37 4.53 -10.77 -1.80
CA THR A 37 5.06 -11.35 -0.56
C THR A 37 3.93 -11.72 0.41
N SER A 38 2.87 -10.90 0.49
CA SER A 38 1.70 -11.17 1.35
C SER A 38 0.89 -12.41 0.94
N LYS A 39 1.13 -12.95 -0.25
CA LYS A 39 0.46 -14.14 -0.78
C LYS A 39 1.34 -15.38 -0.71
N GLU A 40 2.65 -15.26 -0.41
CA GLU A 40 3.56 -16.39 -0.38
C GLU A 40 3.08 -17.46 0.63
N TYR A 41 3.14 -18.73 0.21
CA TYR A 41 2.67 -19.87 0.98
C TYR A 41 3.60 -20.19 2.16
N LEU A 42 3.04 -20.28 3.36
CA LEU A 42 3.74 -20.86 4.51
C LEU A 42 3.63 -22.39 4.44
N GLY A 43 4.67 -23.04 3.92
CA GLY A 43 4.80 -24.49 3.90
C GLY A 43 4.76 -25.13 5.28
N GLY A 44 3.56 -25.50 5.73
CA GLY A 44 3.28 -26.52 6.76
C GLY A 44 3.86 -26.31 8.17
N ILE A 45 4.62 -25.26 8.43
CA ILE A 45 5.17 -24.96 9.75
C ILE A 45 4.83 -23.50 10.07
N PRO A 46 4.03 -23.22 11.11
CA PRO A 46 3.77 -21.87 11.56
C PRO A 46 5.03 -21.38 12.27
N ARG A 47 5.96 -20.86 11.48
CA ARG A 47 6.88 -19.86 11.98
C ARG A 47 6.68 -18.72 11.01
N GLY A 48 5.86 -17.74 11.40
CA GLY A 48 6.13 -16.37 10.99
C GLY A 48 7.55 -16.06 11.46
N GLY A 49 8.53 -16.55 10.72
CA GLY A 49 9.93 -16.31 10.99
C GLY A 49 10.12 -14.81 10.91
N ALA A 50 10.99 -14.27 11.76
CA ALA A 50 11.36 -12.86 11.71
C ALA A 50 11.52 -12.37 10.26
N ASN A 51 12.14 -13.19 9.40
CA ASN A 51 12.36 -12.91 7.98
C ASN A 51 11.10 -12.56 7.15
N ASP A 52 9.94 -13.22 7.32
CA ASP A 52 8.77 -12.95 6.47
C ASP A 52 8.04 -11.68 6.92
N ALA A 53 7.90 -11.50 8.23
CA ALA A 53 7.39 -10.26 8.81
C ALA A 53 8.30 -9.08 8.47
N GLU A 54 9.62 -9.26 8.58
CA GLU A 54 10.63 -8.25 8.22
C GLU A 54 10.58 -7.90 6.72
N ARG A 55 10.39 -8.88 5.82
CA ARG A 55 10.21 -8.61 4.38
C ARG A 55 8.97 -7.78 4.12
N LEU A 56 7.83 -8.13 4.74
CA LEU A 56 6.59 -7.39 4.61
C LEU A 56 6.73 -5.96 5.17
N GLU A 57 7.31 -5.82 6.36
CA GLU A 57 7.58 -4.52 6.98
C GLU A 57 8.53 -3.67 6.13
N PHE A 58 9.56 -4.27 5.54
CA PHE A 58 10.49 -3.59 4.62
C PHE A 58 9.76 -3.02 3.41
N TYR A 59 8.97 -3.84 2.70
CA TYR A 59 8.24 -3.37 1.52
C TYR A 59 7.16 -2.35 1.87
N PHE A 60 6.49 -2.53 3.01
CA PHE A 60 5.53 -1.55 3.51
C PHE A 60 6.20 -0.20 3.79
N SER A 61 7.31 -0.19 4.55
CA SER A 61 8.04 1.02 4.91
C SER A 61 8.65 1.71 3.68
N ALA A 62 9.15 0.94 2.72
CA ALA A 62 9.67 1.44 1.45
C ALA A 62 8.56 2.07 0.58
N CYS A 63 7.38 1.43 0.51
CA CYS A 63 6.21 1.98 -0.16
C CYS A 63 5.78 3.30 0.48
N LEU A 64 5.57 3.29 1.80
CA LEU A 64 5.17 4.47 2.58
C LEU A 64 6.14 5.65 2.37
N THR A 65 7.44 5.37 2.47
CA THR A 65 8.50 6.35 2.26
C THR A 65 8.47 6.94 0.86
N ALA A 66 8.25 6.12 -0.18
CA ALA A 66 8.16 6.59 -1.55
C ALA A 66 6.93 7.48 -1.77
N VAL A 67 5.76 7.11 -1.23
CA VAL A 67 4.54 7.94 -1.31
C VAL A 67 4.76 9.28 -0.62
N GLN A 68 5.20 9.30 0.63
CA GLN A 68 5.44 10.57 1.33
C GLN A 68 6.54 11.40 0.67
N SER A 69 7.55 10.76 0.06
CA SER A 69 8.55 11.48 -0.74
C SER A 69 7.94 12.21 -1.94
N ALA A 70 6.92 11.65 -2.59
CA ALA A 70 6.19 12.37 -3.64
C ALA A 70 5.48 13.61 -3.06
N HIS A 71 4.85 13.50 -1.89
CA HIS A 71 4.23 14.65 -1.20
C HIS A 71 5.28 15.72 -0.86
N TYR A 72 6.42 15.33 -0.29
CA TYR A 72 7.49 16.26 0.09
C TYR A 72 8.12 16.98 -1.11
N VAL A 73 8.23 16.31 -2.27
CA VAL A 73 8.66 16.96 -3.51
C VAL A 73 7.70 18.10 -3.85
N LEU A 74 6.40 17.84 -3.85
CA LEU A 74 5.38 18.85 -4.16
C LEU A 74 5.34 19.99 -3.13
N ASP A 75 5.48 19.69 -1.83
CA ASP A 75 5.48 20.71 -0.77
C ASP A 75 6.71 21.62 -0.83
N THR A 76 7.88 21.02 -1.03
CA THR A 76 9.15 21.75 -1.05
C THR A 76 9.22 22.71 -2.24
N THR A 77 8.72 22.30 -3.40
CA THR A 77 8.86 23.08 -4.62
C THR A 77 7.67 23.99 -4.89
N GLY A 78 6.44 23.56 -4.58
CA GLY A 78 5.22 24.32 -4.80
C GLY A 78 4.89 25.32 -3.68
N GLY A 79 5.53 25.20 -2.51
CA GLY A 79 5.48 26.18 -1.43
C GLY A 79 4.05 26.57 -1.01
N ALA A 80 3.78 27.87 -0.87
CA ALA A 80 2.49 28.37 -0.41
C ALA A 80 1.33 28.04 -1.38
N GLY A 81 1.61 27.99 -2.69
CA GLY A 81 0.63 27.62 -3.71
C GLY A 81 0.16 26.17 -3.55
N PHE A 82 1.12 25.26 -3.39
CA PHE A 82 0.82 23.86 -3.12
C PHE A 82 0.06 23.68 -1.80
N LYS A 83 0.45 24.36 -0.72
CA LYS A 83 -0.26 24.27 0.57
C LYS A 83 -1.73 24.68 0.47
N LYS A 84 -2.02 25.75 -0.27
CA LYS A 84 -3.40 26.19 -0.53
C LYS A 84 -4.17 25.15 -1.35
N MET A 85 -3.55 24.61 -2.40
CA MET A 85 -4.16 23.58 -3.23
C MET A 85 -4.40 22.29 -2.43
N GLN A 86 -3.44 21.84 -1.63
CA GLN A 86 -3.58 20.67 -0.77
C GLN A 86 -4.71 20.86 0.23
N HIS A 87 -4.82 22.05 0.83
CA HIS A 87 -5.94 22.36 1.71
C HIS A 87 -7.29 22.22 0.97
N ASN A 88 -7.43 22.82 -0.21
CA ASN A 88 -8.65 22.74 -1.00
C ASN A 88 -8.97 21.30 -1.41
N TRP A 89 -7.97 20.54 -1.86
CA TRP A 89 -8.10 19.11 -2.20
C TRP A 89 -8.57 18.30 -0.98
N ARG A 90 -7.97 18.49 0.20
CA ARG A 90 -8.40 17.82 1.43
C ARG A 90 -9.85 18.14 1.78
N MET A 91 -10.27 19.40 1.63
CA MET A 91 -11.65 19.82 1.85
C MET A 91 -12.63 19.28 0.79
N GLY A 92 -12.11 18.84 -0.36
CA GLY A 92 -12.89 18.19 -1.42
C GLY A 92 -13.02 16.67 -1.27
N LEU A 93 -12.29 16.02 -0.35
CA LEU A 93 -12.47 14.60 -0.05
C LEU A 93 -13.87 14.32 0.51
N GLU A 94 -14.44 13.17 0.14
CA GLU A 94 -15.86 12.86 0.31
C GLU A 94 -16.24 12.68 1.78
N SER A 95 -15.30 12.21 2.60
CA SER A 95 -15.55 11.96 4.02
C SER A 95 -14.40 12.41 4.92
N ASP A 96 -14.75 12.72 6.18
CA ASP A 96 -13.75 12.97 7.21
C ASP A 96 -12.89 11.74 7.50
N ALA A 97 -13.43 10.54 7.29
CA ALA A 97 -12.65 9.29 7.39
C ALA A 97 -11.53 9.25 6.35
N GLU A 98 -11.79 9.60 5.09
CA GLU A 98 -10.73 9.68 4.06
C GLU A 98 -9.65 10.70 4.41
N ARG A 99 -10.06 11.86 4.94
CA ARG A 99 -9.13 12.90 5.39
C ARG A 99 -8.28 12.41 6.55
N GLN A 100 -8.87 11.69 7.50
CA GLN A 100 -8.17 11.13 8.66
C GLN A 100 -7.17 10.07 8.22
N ARG A 101 -7.58 9.12 7.36
CA ARG A 101 -6.70 8.10 6.76
C ARG A 101 -5.46 8.71 6.11
N PHE A 102 -5.63 9.75 5.30
CA PHE A 102 -4.50 10.45 4.67
C PHE A 102 -3.50 10.99 5.71
N ASN A 103 -3.99 11.64 6.78
CA ASN A 103 -3.12 12.19 7.82
C ASN A 103 -2.46 11.09 8.65
N SER A 104 -3.20 10.03 8.98
CA SER A 104 -2.70 8.86 9.70
C SER A 104 -1.54 8.23 8.93
N MET A 105 -1.73 7.98 7.63
CA MET A 105 -0.67 7.44 6.76
C MET A 105 0.53 8.39 6.62
N MET A 106 0.31 9.71 6.50
CA MET A 106 1.41 10.70 6.55
C MET A 106 2.19 10.63 7.87
N GLY A 107 1.53 10.39 9.01
CA GLY A 107 2.14 10.33 10.34
C GLY A 107 2.87 9.02 10.67
N LEU A 108 2.55 7.91 9.98
CA LEU A 108 3.19 6.61 10.25
C LEU A 108 4.71 6.63 10.06
N ARG A 109 5.24 7.48 9.15
CA ARG A 109 6.69 7.55 8.93
C ARG A 109 7.44 8.29 10.02
N ASP A 110 6.86 9.30 10.66
CA ASP A 110 7.53 9.93 11.79
C ASP A 110 7.77 8.89 12.89
N SER A 111 6.80 7.99 13.10
CA SER A 111 6.97 6.85 14.00
C SER A 111 8.03 5.86 13.51
N ASP A 112 8.05 5.57 12.21
CA ASP A 112 9.04 4.67 11.60
C ASP A 112 10.47 5.22 11.68
N VAL A 113 10.68 6.48 11.31
CA VAL A 113 12.01 7.13 11.30
C VAL A 113 12.57 7.29 12.71
N HIS A 114 11.72 7.61 13.69
CA HIS A 114 12.18 7.87 15.05
C HIS A 114 12.24 6.61 15.92
N TYR A 115 11.42 5.59 15.65
CA TYR A 115 11.28 4.42 16.52
C TYR A 115 11.45 3.08 15.79
N GLY A 116 11.68 3.08 14.48
CA GLY A 116 11.77 1.86 13.66
C GLY A 116 10.48 1.06 13.67
N LYS A 117 9.34 1.73 13.83
CA LYS A 117 8.04 1.10 14.04
C LYS A 117 6.97 1.75 13.20
N THR A 118 6.38 0.94 12.34
CA THR A 118 5.18 1.30 11.57
C THR A 118 3.88 1.06 12.33
N GLY A 119 3.92 0.36 13.46
CA GLY A 119 2.73 -0.07 14.21
C GLY A 119 1.95 -1.21 13.56
N ALA A 120 2.42 -1.69 12.41
CA ALA A 120 1.80 -2.78 11.68
C ALA A 120 2.12 -4.14 12.34
N LYS A 121 1.21 -5.10 12.26
CA LYS A 121 1.35 -6.43 12.86
C LYS A 121 1.23 -7.52 11.81
N PRO A 122 2.15 -8.50 11.78
CA PRO A 122 1.99 -9.68 10.94
C PRO A 122 0.86 -10.55 11.51
N LEU A 123 -0.18 -10.80 10.72
CA LEU A 123 -1.28 -11.69 11.08
C LEU A 123 -1.51 -12.70 9.97
N GLN A 124 -1.95 -13.90 10.38
CA GLN A 124 -2.33 -14.94 9.43
C GLN A 124 -3.60 -14.53 8.68
N LYS A 125 -3.63 -14.87 7.39
CA LYS A 125 -4.77 -14.63 6.51
C LYS A 125 -4.93 -15.78 5.52
N TYR A 126 -6.09 -15.84 4.88
CA TYR A 126 -6.37 -16.76 3.79
C TYR A 126 -6.22 -16.05 2.45
N VAL A 127 -5.73 -16.76 1.44
CA VAL A 127 -5.73 -16.34 0.04
C VAL A 127 -6.18 -17.52 -0.83
N ASN A 128 -6.75 -17.22 -2.00
CA ASN A 128 -7.11 -18.26 -2.95
C ASN A 128 -5.85 -19.03 -3.38
N GLU A 129 -5.96 -20.36 -3.36
CA GLU A 129 -4.92 -21.22 -3.89
C GLU A 129 -5.13 -21.40 -5.39
N GLU A 130 -4.11 -21.08 -6.17
CA GLU A 130 -4.18 -21.25 -7.62
C GLU A 130 -4.03 -22.74 -7.98
N PRO A 131 -4.85 -23.30 -8.89
CA PRO A 131 -4.88 -24.73 -9.18
C PRO A 131 -3.55 -25.35 -9.65
N TRP A 132 -2.64 -24.53 -10.20
CA TRP A 132 -1.31 -25.00 -10.62
C TRP A 132 -0.30 -25.08 -9.47
N GLN A 133 -0.54 -24.38 -8.35
CA GLN A 133 0.32 -24.38 -7.16
C GLN A 133 0.06 -25.60 -6.27
N THR A 134 -1.13 -26.21 -6.39
CA THR A 134 -1.54 -27.47 -5.72
C THR A 134 -0.88 -28.71 -6.32
N ARG A 135 0.01 -28.59 -7.31
CA ARG A 135 0.76 -29.71 -7.92
C ARG A 135 1.86 -30.24 -7.00
N SER A 136 1.53 -30.51 -5.74
CA SER A 136 2.21 -31.57 -5.01
C SER A 136 1.98 -32.88 -5.79
N PRO A 137 3.02 -33.64 -6.15
CA PRO A 137 2.87 -34.98 -6.74
C PRO A 137 2.01 -35.92 -5.88
N TYR A 138 1.80 -35.57 -4.61
CA TYR A 138 1.03 -36.34 -3.63
C TYR A 138 -0.43 -35.90 -3.48
N ALA A 139 -0.85 -34.75 -4.02
CA ALA A 139 -2.25 -34.30 -3.99
C ALA A 139 -3.18 -35.16 -4.87
N PHE A 140 -2.61 -36.01 -5.74
CA PHE A 140 -3.35 -36.96 -6.57
C PHE A 140 -3.91 -38.19 -5.82
N ARG A 141 -3.67 -38.36 -4.51
CA ARG A 141 -4.01 -39.60 -3.80
C ARG A 141 -5.31 -39.61 -2.99
N SER A 142 -5.99 -38.49 -2.81
CA SER A 142 -7.30 -38.49 -2.14
C SER A 142 -8.38 -38.00 -3.09
N HIS A 143 -9.18 -38.94 -3.60
CA HIS A 143 -10.46 -38.78 -4.29
C HIS A 143 -10.75 -37.37 -4.81
N ASN A 144 -10.30 -37.06 -6.02
CA ASN A 144 -10.58 -35.79 -6.67
C ASN A 144 -12.05 -35.75 -7.11
N PRO A 145 -12.95 -34.97 -6.47
CA PRO A 145 -14.36 -34.92 -6.83
C PRO A 145 -14.61 -34.36 -8.24
N LEU A 146 -13.61 -33.67 -8.82
CA LEU A 146 -13.66 -33.12 -10.18
C LEU A 146 -13.68 -34.21 -11.28
N LEU A 147 -13.25 -35.44 -10.99
CA LEU A 147 -13.33 -36.57 -11.95
C LEU A 147 -14.76 -37.10 -12.16
N LEU A 148 -15.72 -36.67 -11.33
CA LEU A 148 -17.12 -37.09 -11.37
C LEU A 148 -18.09 -35.98 -11.86
N GLY A 149 -17.55 -34.86 -12.38
CA GLY A 149 -18.38 -33.73 -12.83
C GLY A 149 -19.04 -32.93 -11.71
N ALA A 150 -18.60 -33.12 -10.45
CA ALA A 150 -19.07 -32.33 -9.33
C ALA A 150 -18.29 -31.01 -9.23
N GLU A 151 -18.98 -29.90 -9.02
CA GLU A 151 -18.35 -28.62 -8.66
C GLU A 151 -17.57 -28.79 -7.35
N ALA A 152 -16.32 -28.31 -7.32
CA ALA A 152 -15.53 -28.33 -6.10
C ALA A 152 -16.25 -27.51 -5.01
N PRO A 153 -16.31 -28.01 -3.75
CA PRO A 153 -16.95 -27.28 -2.68
C PRO A 153 -16.28 -25.91 -2.52
N ILE A 154 -17.09 -24.86 -2.45
CA ILE A 154 -16.58 -23.51 -2.28
C ILE A 154 -16.47 -23.21 -0.79
N ILE A 155 -15.26 -22.90 -0.35
CA ILE A 155 -14.93 -22.50 1.02
C ILE A 155 -14.94 -20.98 1.09
N GLU A 156 -15.47 -20.42 2.17
CA GLU A 156 -15.42 -19.00 2.49
C GLU A 156 -14.77 -18.83 3.86
N GLU A 157 -13.76 -17.97 3.95
CA GLU A 157 -13.08 -17.60 5.19
C GLU A 157 -13.02 -16.08 5.31
N GLU A 158 -12.89 -15.59 6.54
CA GLU A 158 -12.78 -14.17 6.84
C GLU A 158 -11.38 -13.83 7.37
N ASN A 159 -10.77 -12.81 6.78
CA ASN A 159 -9.45 -12.32 7.17
C ASN A 159 -9.52 -11.32 8.34
N PRO A 160 -8.38 -10.99 8.98
CA PRO A 160 -8.35 -10.06 10.12
C PRO A 160 -8.93 -8.66 9.89
N ASP A 161 -9.01 -8.21 8.64
CA ASP A 161 -9.61 -6.92 8.23
C ASP A 161 -11.09 -7.04 7.84
N GLY A 162 -11.71 -8.21 8.04
CA GLY A 162 -13.09 -8.49 7.66
C GLY A 162 -13.27 -8.82 6.17
N THR A 163 -12.19 -8.86 5.39
CA THR A 163 -12.29 -9.27 3.97
C THR A 163 -12.62 -10.76 3.88
N LYS A 164 -13.64 -11.09 3.08
CA LYS A 164 -14.04 -12.47 2.82
C LYS A 164 -13.30 -13.03 1.62
N VAL A 165 -12.69 -14.19 1.78
CA VAL A 165 -11.98 -14.90 0.71
C VAL A 165 -12.74 -16.18 0.41
N ARG A 166 -13.09 -16.35 -0.87
CA ARG A 166 -13.91 -17.46 -1.34
C ARG A 166 -13.24 -18.18 -2.50
N GLY A 167 -13.11 -19.50 -2.39
CA GLY A 167 -12.43 -20.32 -3.40
C GLY A 167 -12.68 -21.82 -3.20
N SER A 168 -12.38 -22.61 -4.23
CA SER A 168 -12.42 -24.09 -4.16
C SER A 168 -11.28 -24.67 -3.32
N SER A 169 -10.19 -23.91 -3.14
CA SER A 169 -9.14 -24.17 -2.18
C SER A 169 -8.58 -22.84 -1.68
N LEU A 170 -8.31 -22.78 -0.37
CA LEU A 170 -7.73 -21.63 0.30
C LEU A 170 -6.41 -22.05 0.93
N ARG A 171 -5.40 -21.17 0.87
CA ARG A 171 -4.12 -21.36 1.54
C ARG A 171 -3.89 -20.31 2.61
N GLY A 172 -3.18 -20.70 3.67
CA GLY A 172 -2.69 -19.78 4.68
C GLY A 172 -1.50 -18.95 4.17
N ALA A 173 -1.52 -17.66 4.48
CA ALA A 173 -0.46 -16.69 4.23
C ALA A 173 -0.33 -15.72 5.42
N VAL A 174 0.60 -14.77 5.34
CA VAL A 174 0.77 -13.70 6.33
C VAL A 174 0.54 -12.36 5.65
N GLY A 175 -0.36 -11.56 6.20
CA GLY A 175 -0.54 -10.15 5.86
C GLY A 175 0.06 -9.26 6.95
N LEU A 176 0.43 -8.06 6.57
CA LEU A 176 0.77 -7.01 7.53
C LEU A 176 -0.46 -6.13 7.73
N TYR A 177 -0.87 -5.88 8.97
CA TYR A 177 -2.11 -5.18 9.29
C TYR A 177 -1.89 -3.97 10.20
N LEU A 178 -2.59 -2.88 9.90
CA LEU A 178 -2.55 -1.61 10.62
C LEU A 178 -3.90 -1.37 11.30
N GLU A 179 -3.90 -0.64 12.41
CA GLU A 179 -5.13 -0.08 12.99
C GLU A 179 -5.24 1.37 12.51
N LEU A 180 -6.22 1.65 11.64
CA LEU A 180 -6.49 2.97 11.08
C LEU A 180 -7.93 3.36 11.42
N ASP A 181 -8.09 4.47 12.15
CA ASP A 181 -9.40 5.03 12.52
C ASP A 181 -10.34 4.02 13.22
N GLY A 182 -9.76 3.15 14.06
CA GLY A 182 -10.50 2.11 14.80
C GLY A 182 -10.85 0.87 13.97
N ALA A 183 -10.42 0.80 12.71
CA ALA A 183 -10.57 -0.36 11.85
C ALA A 183 -9.21 -0.99 11.53
N ARG A 184 -9.18 -2.32 11.46
CA ARG A 184 -8.01 -3.03 10.98
C ARG A 184 -7.99 -3.02 9.45
N VAL A 185 -6.85 -2.67 8.86
CA VAL A 185 -6.67 -2.60 7.41
C VAL A 185 -5.39 -3.31 7.02
N GLU A 186 -5.43 -4.13 5.97
CA GLU A 186 -4.21 -4.72 5.42
C GLU A 186 -3.30 -3.63 4.81
N ALA A 187 -2.00 -3.71 5.08
CA ALA A 187 -0.99 -2.77 4.60
C ALA A 187 -0.97 -2.61 3.08
N THR A 188 -1.26 -3.68 2.32
CA THR A 188 -1.39 -3.63 0.86
C THR A 188 -2.54 -2.71 0.42
N THR A 189 -3.70 -2.83 1.06
CA THR A 189 -4.86 -1.95 0.84
C THR A 189 -4.56 -0.52 1.28
N ALA A 190 -4.02 -0.33 2.48
CA ALA A 190 -3.67 0.99 2.99
C ALA A 190 -2.66 1.73 2.07
N CYS A 191 -1.64 1.04 1.57
CA CYS A 191 -0.68 1.60 0.61
C CYS A 191 -1.33 1.95 -0.73
N ARG A 192 -2.23 1.09 -1.25
CA ARG A 192 -2.95 1.37 -2.50
C ARG A 192 -3.79 2.64 -2.37
N ASP A 193 -4.63 2.70 -1.35
CA ASP A 193 -5.51 3.85 -1.10
C ASP A 193 -4.68 5.13 -0.93
N PHE A 194 -3.55 5.05 -0.23
CA PHE A 194 -2.67 6.21 -0.02
C PHE A 194 -1.96 6.67 -1.31
N ILE A 195 -1.54 5.73 -2.18
CA ILE A 195 -1.03 6.05 -3.51
C ILE A 195 -2.11 6.76 -4.33
N ASP A 196 -3.35 6.27 -4.31
CA ASP A 196 -4.45 6.85 -5.09
C ASP A 196 -4.84 8.24 -4.58
N GLN A 197 -4.86 8.45 -3.26
CA GLN A 197 -5.03 9.78 -2.67
C GLN A 197 -3.94 10.75 -3.13
N LEU A 198 -2.67 10.33 -3.13
CA LEU A 198 -1.57 11.21 -3.55
C LEU A 198 -1.56 11.45 -5.06
N ARG A 199 -2.02 10.50 -5.88
CA ARG A 199 -2.29 10.71 -7.31
C ARG A 199 -3.36 11.75 -7.53
N SER A 200 -4.47 11.64 -6.82
CA SER A 200 -5.56 12.63 -6.87
C SER A 200 -5.03 14.04 -6.53
N LEU A 201 -4.22 14.15 -5.47
CA LEU A 201 -3.57 15.40 -5.10
C LEU A 201 -2.62 15.92 -6.20
N LEU A 202 -1.82 15.04 -6.81
CA LEU A 202 -0.91 15.39 -7.90
C LEU A 202 -1.68 15.92 -9.12
N GLU A 203 -2.79 15.29 -9.51
CA GLU A 203 -3.61 15.77 -10.62
C GLU A 203 -4.28 17.12 -10.29
N ALA A 204 -4.79 17.30 -9.07
CA ALA A 204 -5.30 18.60 -8.62
C ALA A 204 -4.22 19.70 -8.68
N THR A 205 -2.98 19.34 -8.34
CA THR A 205 -1.80 20.22 -8.45
C THR A 205 -1.54 20.60 -9.90
N ARG A 206 -1.57 19.60 -10.80
CA ARG A 206 -1.30 19.77 -12.22
C ARG A 206 -2.33 20.68 -12.90
N VAL A 207 -3.60 20.53 -12.58
CA VAL A 207 -4.69 21.40 -13.09
C VAL A 207 -4.54 22.84 -12.58
N ALA A 208 -4.13 23.03 -11.33
CA ALA A 208 -4.02 24.35 -10.72
C ALA A 208 -2.84 25.19 -11.24
N PHE A 209 -1.83 24.55 -11.84
CA PHE A 209 -0.60 25.19 -12.35
C PHE A 209 -0.54 25.31 -13.88
N GLN A 210 -1.61 24.92 -14.58
CA GLN A 210 -1.85 25.20 -16.00
C GLN A 210 -2.64 26.50 -16.16
#